data_AF-A0A645JAZ4-F1
#
_entry.id   AF-A0A645JAZ4-F1
#
_cell.length_a   1.000
_cell.length_b   1.000
_cell.length_c   1.000
_cell.angle_alpha   90.00
_cell.angle_beta   90.00
_cell.angle_gamma   90.00
#
_symmetry.space_group_name_H-M   'P 1'
#
loop_
_entity.id
_entity.type
_entity.pdbx_description
1 polymer ?
#
loop_
_entity_poly.entity_id
_entity_poly.type
_entity_poly.pdbx_seq_one_letter_code
_entity_poly.pdbx_strand_id
1 'polypeptide(L)'
;MTQNDIRNGTKFKDAIVRSRYFIDIHNPKGAHDVQQLKGKSGALNHDFGPQPGDYYEVPYRSIVSFECNNLLVPCRALSATHEASAAIRVMATMHGIGEAAGIAAVLCLDKKIPVNELDGSNVRNQISYLNETPDYDVLWEAKCGYPWSAQ
;
A
#
# COMPACT_ATOMS: atom_id res chain seq x y z
N MET A 1 -9.63 -1.74 2.55
CA MET A 1 -8.78 -2.92 2.83
C MET A 1 -8.78 -3.27 4.32
N THR A 2 -8.35 -4.47 4.71
CA THR A 2 -8.49 -5.01 6.07
C THR A 2 -7.16 -5.51 6.65
N GLN A 3 -7.12 -5.72 7.97
CA GLN A 3 -6.00 -6.41 8.64
C GLN A 3 -5.64 -7.75 7.97
N ASN A 4 -6.64 -8.54 7.58
CA ASN A 4 -6.42 -9.83 6.95
C ASN A 4 -5.73 -9.70 5.59
N ASP A 5 -5.98 -8.60 4.87
CA ASP A 5 -5.30 -8.36 3.60
C ASP A 5 -3.80 -8.13 3.78
N ILE A 6 -3.41 -7.48 4.88
CA ILE A 6 -2.00 -7.29 5.25
C ILE A 6 -1.36 -8.63 5.62
N ARG A 7 -1.99 -9.37 6.54
CA ARG A 7 -1.48 -10.66 7.05
C ARG A 7 -1.31 -11.71 5.95
N ASN A 8 -2.27 -11.76 5.03
CA ASN A 8 -2.28 -12.74 3.94
C ASN A 8 -1.44 -12.31 2.73
N GLY A 9 -0.84 -11.11 2.76
CA GLY A 9 -0.14 -10.60 1.58
C GLY A 9 -1.06 -10.48 0.37
N THR A 10 -2.31 -10.02 0.54
CA THR A 10 -3.31 -10.10 -0.52
C THR A 10 -2.90 -9.27 -1.74
N LYS A 11 -3.05 -9.87 -2.92
CA LYS A 11 -2.85 -9.24 -4.24
C LYS A 11 -4.21 -8.94 -4.86
N PHE A 12 -4.33 -7.78 -5.50
CA PHE A 12 -5.62 -7.29 -5.98
C PHE A 12 -5.58 -6.99 -7.48
N LYS A 13 -6.65 -7.33 -8.20
CA LYS A 13 -6.77 -7.01 -9.64
C LYS A 13 -6.71 -5.50 -9.91
N ASP A 14 -7.14 -4.71 -8.95
CA ASP A 14 -7.16 -3.24 -8.94
C ASP A 14 -6.09 -2.64 -8.03
N ALA A 15 -4.95 -3.32 -7.81
CA ALA A 15 -3.89 -2.75 -6.98
C ALA A 15 -3.32 -1.46 -7.55
N ILE A 16 -2.96 -0.54 -6.64
CA ILE A 16 -2.33 0.73 -6.98
C ILE A 16 -0.96 0.90 -6.34
N VAL A 17 -0.66 0.17 -5.27
CA VAL A 17 0.64 0.23 -4.57
C VAL A 17 0.99 -1.11 -3.94
N ARG A 18 2.28 -1.42 -3.86
CA ARG A 18 2.83 -2.52 -3.04
C ARG A 18 3.43 -2.00 -1.74
N SER A 19 3.25 -2.75 -0.65
CA SER A 19 3.93 -2.49 0.61
C SER A 19 4.21 -3.79 1.33
N ARG A 20 5.29 -3.77 2.13
CA ARG A 20 5.67 -4.86 3.03
C ARG A 20 5.72 -4.41 4.49
N TYR A 21 5.37 -3.16 4.76
CA TYR A 21 5.38 -2.62 6.12
C TYR A 21 4.33 -3.31 6.98
N PHE A 22 4.73 -3.73 8.18
CA PHE A 22 3.86 -4.43 9.13
C PHE A 22 2.87 -3.46 9.80
N ILE A 23 1.90 -4.01 10.52
CA ILE A 23 0.92 -3.29 11.34
C ILE A 23 1.62 -2.73 12.57
N ASP A 24 1.85 -1.42 12.55
CA ASP A 24 2.62 -0.71 13.58
C ASP A 24 1.70 0.17 14.45
N ILE A 25 1.17 -0.44 15.52
CA ILE A 25 0.27 0.18 16.48
C ILE A 25 0.98 0.29 17.84
N HIS A 26 1.21 1.50 18.32
CA HIS A 26 1.85 1.70 19.61
C HIS A 26 0.87 1.65 20.76
N ASN A 27 1.27 1.02 21.86
CA ASN A 27 0.48 0.97 23.08
C ASN A 27 0.54 2.33 23.81
N PRO A 28 -0.59 3.06 23.95
CA PRO A 28 -0.56 4.39 24.57
C PRO A 28 -0.32 4.36 26.09
N LYS A 29 -0.39 3.17 26.74
CA LYS A 29 -0.30 3.02 28.20
C LYS A 29 1.06 2.55 28.71
N GLY A 30 2.06 2.31 27.85
CA GLY A 30 3.41 1.95 28.29
C GLY A 30 4.09 0.90 27.41
N ALA A 31 5.14 0.29 27.95
CA ALA A 31 5.98 -0.67 27.24
C ALA A 31 5.18 -1.89 26.73
N HIS A 32 5.67 -2.46 25.61
CA HIS A 32 5.11 -3.60 24.87
C HIS A 32 3.99 -3.22 23.89
N ASP A 33 4.40 -2.99 22.65
CA ASP A 33 3.48 -2.87 21.52
C ASP A 33 2.89 -4.25 21.15
N VAL A 34 1.64 -4.28 20.67
CA VAL A 34 0.88 -5.53 20.40
C VAL A 34 1.53 -6.41 19.33
N GLN A 35 2.29 -5.80 18.43
CA GLN A 35 3.02 -6.45 17.34
C GLN A 35 4.36 -7.04 17.78
N GLN A 36 4.89 -6.69 18.96
CA GLN A 36 6.19 -7.17 19.41
C GLN A 36 6.07 -8.51 20.14
N LEU A 37 6.94 -9.46 19.81
CA LEU A 37 7.10 -10.70 20.58
C LEU A 37 7.60 -10.36 21.99
N LYS A 38 6.90 -10.83 23.02
CA LYS A 38 7.29 -10.61 24.42
C LYS A 38 8.73 -11.06 24.66
N GLY A 39 9.53 -10.18 25.26
CA GLY A 39 10.94 -10.45 25.59
C GLY A 39 11.92 -10.37 24.42
N LYS A 40 11.48 -10.00 23.21
CA LYS A 40 12.35 -9.81 22.04
C LYS A 40 12.19 -8.40 21.45
N SER A 41 13.21 -7.56 21.61
CA SER A 41 13.20 -6.22 21.01
C SER A 41 13.27 -6.33 19.48
N GLY A 42 12.34 -5.66 18.79
CA GLY A 42 12.29 -5.61 17.32
C GLY A 42 11.77 -6.87 16.62
N ALA A 43 11.41 -7.94 17.33
CA ALA A 43 10.86 -9.14 16.72
C ALA A 43 9.33 -9.05 16.59
N LEU A 44 8.83 -9.13 15.37
CA LEU A 44 7.41 -9.02 15.05
C LEU A 44 6.68 -10.34 15.27
N ASN A 45 5.46 -10.27 15.78
CA ASN A 45 4.50 -11.36 15.73
C ASN A 45 4.05 -11.53 14.26
N HIS A 46 4.14 -12.75 13.74
CA HIS A 46 3.79 -13.09 12.35
C HIS A 46 2.36 -12.68 11.96
N ASP A 47 1.47 -12.47 12.93
CA ASP A 47 0.09 -12.05 12.68
C ASP A 47 -0.07 -10.56 12.32
N PHE A 48 1.02 -9.79 12.36
CA PHE A 48 1.02 -8.34 12.14
C PHE A 48 1.65 -7.92 10.81
N GLY A 49 2.02 -8.85 9.92
CA GLY A 49 2.58 -8.52 8.61
C GLY A 49 2.41 -9.65 7.60
N PRO A 50 2.76 -9.42 6.33
CA PRO A 50 2.81 -10.49 5.34
C PRO A 50 3.90 -11.51 5.72
N GLN A 51 3.81 -12.71 5.14
CA GLN A 51 4.83 -13.75 5.33
C GLN A 51 6.23 -13.25 4.90
N PRO A 52 7.32 -13.79 5.49
CA PRO A 52 8.66 -13.49 5.01
C PRO A 52 8.80 -13.76 3.51
N GLY A 53 9.32 -12.78 2.76
CA GLY A 53 9.44 -12.83 1.31
C GLY A 53 8.18 -12.41 0.54
N ASP A 54 7.12 -12.00 1.24
CA ASP A 54 5.86 -11.57 0.63
C ASP A 54 5.53 -10.09 0.93
N TYR A 55 4.57 -9.56 0.22
CA TYR A 55 4.07 -8.18 0.29
C TYR A 55 2.54 -8.17 0.19
N TYR A 56 1.90 -7.05 0.46
CA TYR A 56 0.49 -6.84 0.16
C TYR A 56 0.32 -5.67 -0.81
N GLU A 57 -0.84 -5.61 -1.43
CA GLU A 57 -1.21 -4.53 -2.33
C GLU A 57 -2.32 -3.67 -1.73
N VAL A 58 -2.29 -2.37 -1.99
CA VAL A 58 -3.41 -1.46 -1.69
C VAL A 58 -4.32 -1.42 -2.91
N PRO A 59 -5.61 -1.77 -2.81
CA PRO A 59 -6.51 -1.73 -3.95
C PRO A 59 -7.10 -0.34 -4.18
N TYR A 60 -7.30 0.04 -5.44
CA TYR A 60 -7.88 1.31 -5.90
C TYR A 60 -9.20 1.62 -5.21
N ARG A 61 -10.08 0.63 -5.03
CA ARG A 61 -11.35 0.82 -4.32
C ARG A 61 -11.21 1.33 -2.89
N SER A 62 -10.02 1.28 -2.28
CA SER A 62 -9.79 1.84 -0.95
C SER A 62 -9.72 3.38 -0.96
N ILE A 63 -9.45 4.01 -2.10
CA ILE A 63 -9.37 5.48 -2.22
C ILE A 63 -10.60 6.09 -2.91
N VAL A 64 -11.57 5.28 -3.32
CA VAL A 64 -12.78 5.71 -4.04
C VAL A 64 -13.95 5.84 -3.07
N SER A 65 -14.71 6.94 -3.17
CA SER A 65 -16.01 7.07 -2.52
C SER A 65 -17.11 6.49 -3.40
N PHE A 66 -17.98 5.64 -2.84
CA PHE A 66 -19.18 5.18 -3.53
C PHE A 66 -20.37 6.15 -3.39
N GLU A 67 -20.30 7.11 -2.46
CA GLU A 67 -21.34 8.11 -2.24
C GLU A 67 -21.12 9.39 -3.07
N CYS A 68 -19.86 9.69 -3.41
CA CYS A 68 -19.48 10.86 -4.20
C CYS A 68 -18.71 10.42 -5.44
N ASN A 69 -19.33 10.60 -6.61
CA ASN A 69 -18.81 10.08 -7.88
C ASN A 69 -17.56 10.82 -8.42
N ASN A 70 -17.18 11.95 -7.82
CA ASN A 70 -16.03 12.76 -8.21
C ASN A 70 -14.99 12.93 -7.10
N LEU A 71 -15.01 12.06 -6.08
CA LEU A 71 -14.13 12.16 -4.91
C LEU A 71 -13.17 10.97 -4.80
N LEU A 72 -11.87 11.31 -4.78
CA LEU A 72 -10.79 10.40 -4.39
C LEU A 72 -10.22 10.83 -3.04
N VAL A 73 -9.86 9.86 -2.19
CA VAL A 73 -9.26 10.07 -0.86
C VAL A 73 -7.88 9.40 -0.80
N PRO A 74 -6.85 9.95 -1.49
CA PRO A 74 -5.53 9.34 -1.57
C PRO A 74 -4.63 9.72 -0.39
N CYS A 75 -5.13 9.56 0.83
CA CYS A 75 -4.41 9.93 2.04
C CYS A 75 -4.74 8.99 3.20
N ARG A 76 -4.31 9.33 4.42
CA ARG A 76 -4.54 8.53 5.63
C ARG A 76 -6.03 8.29 5.96
N ALA A 77 -6.93 9.05 5.35
CA ALA A 77 -8.38 8.88 5.49
C ALA A 77 -9.00 7.89 4.50
N LEU A 78 -8.19 7.14 3.74
CA LEU A 78 -8.67 6.10 2.83
C LEU A 78 -9.39 4.97 3.57
N SER A 79 -10.21 4.21 2.84
CA SER A 79 -11.01 3.11 3.38
C SER A 79 -10.15 1.91 3.80
N ALA A 80 -9.87 1.82 5.10
CA ALA A 80 -9.16 0.71 5.72
C ALA A 80 -9.66 0.46 7.15
N THR A 81 -9.48 -0.77 7.66
CA THR A 81 -9.60 -1.00 9.11
C THR A 81 -8.51 -0.25 9.86
N HIS A 82 -8.72 -0.02 11.16
CA HIS A 82 -7.76 0.68 12.02
C HIS A 82 -6.35 0.07 11.92
N GLU A 83 -6.26 -1.26 11.91
CA GLU A 83 -5.00 -1.99 11.84
C GLU A 83 -4.35 -1.90 10.46
N ALA A 84 -5.13 -2.02 9.39
CA ALA A 84 -4.59 -1.84 8.04
C ALA A 84 -4.07 -0.40 7.84
N SER A 85 -4.78 0.60 8.36
CA SER A 85 -4.33 2.00 8.35
C SER A 85 -2.96 2.16 9.04
N ALA A 86 -2.72 1.43 10.13
CA ALA A 86 -1.44 1.46 10.84
C ALA A 86 -0.27 0.92 10.01
N ALA A 87 -0.52 0.03 9.04
CA ALA A 87 0.50 -0.50 8.13
C ALA A 87 0.73 0.40 6.90
N ILE A 88 -0.35 0.86 6.25
CA ILE A 88 -0.26 1.54 4.96
C ILE A 88 0.12 3.02 5.07
N ARG A 89 0.00 3.64 6.25
CA ARG A 89 0.28 5.07 6.49
C ARG A 89 1.74 5.50 6.35
N VAL A 90 2.65 4.61 5.96
CA VAL A 90 4.06 4.94 5.74
C VAL A 90 4.26 5.77 4.47
N MET A 91 5.27 6.65 4.49
CA MET A 91 5.47 7.67 3.46
C MET A 91 5.60 7.11 2.03
N ALA A 92 6.35 6.02 1.85
CA ALA A 92 6.51 5.40 0.53
C ALA A 92 5.19 4.88 -0.03
N THR A 93 4.38 4.21 0.79
CA THR A 93 3.06 3.70 0.40
C THR A 93 2.11 4.85 0.08
N MET A 94 2.09 5.89 0.92
CA MET A 94 1.24 7.07 0.71
C MET A 94 1.64 7.86 -0.55
N HIS A 95 2.92 7.91 -0.87
CA HIS A 95 3.41 8.52 -2.11
C HIS A 95 2.83 7.81 -3.34
N GLY A 96 2.95 6.49 -3.42
CA GLY A 96 2.38 5.71 -4.52
C GLY A 96 0.85 5.81 -4.59
N ILE A 97 0.16 5.93 -3.45
CA ILE A 97 -1.30 6.12 -3.43
C ILE A 97 -1.67 7.47 -4.06
N GLY A 98 -0.90 8.52 -3.78
CA GLY A 98 -1.06 9.84 -4.41
C GLY A 98 -0.83 9.80 -5.91
N GLU A 99 0.25 9.15 -6.36
CA GLU A 99 0.55 8.92 -7.78
C GLU A 99 -0.61 8.24 -8.51
N ALA A 100 -1.10 7.12 -7.96
CA ALA A 100 -2.19 6.37 -8.54
C ALA A 100 -3.50 7.16 -8.64
N ALA A 101 -3.77 8.06 -7.68
CA ALA A 101 -4.94 8.93 -7.75
C ALA A 101 -4.83 9.99 -8.86
N GLY A 102 -3.62 10.52 -9.11
CA GLY A 102 -3.37 11.39 -10.26
C GLY A 102 -3.61 10.68 -11.59
N ILE A 103 -3.10 9.45 -11.72
CA ILE A 103 -3.35 8.59 -12.88
C ILE A 103 -4.86 8.34 -13.06
N ALA A 104 -5.56 7.97 -11.99
CA ALA A 104 -7.00 7.71 -12.03
C ALA A 104 -7.78 8.95 -12.49
N ALA A 105 -7.42 10.15 -12.00
CA ALA A 105 -8.05 11.40 -12.40
C ALA A 105 -7.93 11.65 -13.91
N VAL A 106 -6.73 11.48 -14.48
CA VAL A 106 -6.51 11.65 -15.92
C VAL A 106 -7.30 10.63 -16.74
N LEU A 107 -7.26 9.35 -16.35
CA LEU A 107 -8.03 8.29 -17.02
C LEU A 107 -9.54 8.56 -17.00
N CYS A 108 -10.07 9.10 -15.90
CA CYS A 108 -11.47 9.48 -15.78
C CYS A 108 -11.83 10.65 -16.71
N LEU A 109 -10.96 11.67 -16.80
CA LEU A 109 -11.17 12.81 -17.70
C LEU A 109 -11.21 12.36 -19.17
N ASP A 110 -10.27 11.50 -19.58
CA ASP A 110 -10.18 11.00 -20.95
C ASP A 110 -11.41 10.16 -21.33
N LYS A 111 -11.86 9.29 -20.41
CA LYS A 111 -13.03 8.43 -20.60
C LYS A 111 -14.36 9.14 -20.37
N LYS A 112 -14.35 10.36 -19.81
CA LYS A 112 -15.52 11.12 -19.37
C LYS A 112 -16.44 10.32 -18.43
N ILE A 113 -15.83 9.60 -17.49
CA ILE A 113 -16.55 8.82 -16.46
C ILE A 113 -16.20 9.34 -15.06
N PRO A 114 -17.09 9.17 -14.08
CA PRO A 114 -16.76 9.44 -12.68
C PRO A 114 -15.73 8.46 -12.11
N VAL A 115 -15.06 8.85 -11.02
CA VAL A 115 -13.96 8.07 -10.43
C VAL A 115 -14.41 6.74 -9.81
N ASN A 116 -15.69 6.65 -9.44
CA ASN A 116 -16.31 5.43 -8.89
C ASN A 116 -16.79 4.45 -9.97
N GLU A 117 -16.80 4.85 -11.25
CA GLU A 117 -17.07 3.97 -12.40
C GLU A 117 -15.79 3.48 -13.07
N LEU A 118 -14.63 4.07 -12.74
CA LEU A 118 -13.35 3.61 -13.26
C LEU A 118 -13.00 2.21 -12.70
N ASP A 119 -12.84 1.24 -13.59
CA ASP A 119 -12.23 -0.04 -13.21
C ASP A 119 -10.75 0.20 -12.85
N GLY A 120 -10.41 -0.05 -11.58
CA GLY A 120 -9.08 0.16 -11.03
C GLY A 120 -7.99 -0.69 -11.68
N SER A 121 -8.34 -1.75 -12.43
CA SER A 121 -7.37 -2.46 -13.27
C SER A 121 -6.74 -1.53 -14.33
N ASN A 122 -7.47 -0.53 -14.80
CA ASN A 122 -6.95 0.49 -15.73
C ASN A 122 -5.85 1.32 -15.07
N VAL A 123 -6.01 1.67 -13.78
CA VAL A 123 -4.98 2.39 -13.01
C VAL A 123 -3.78 1.48 -12.80
N ARG A 124 -3.99 0.23 -12.38
CA ARG A 124 -2.93 -0.77 -12.21
C ARG A 124 -2.05 -0.89 -13.46
N ASN A 125 -2.67 -0.93 -14.64
CA ASN A 125 -1.98 -1.10 -15.92
C ASN A 125 -1.06 0.09 -16.29
N GLN A 126 -1.24 1.27 -15.67
CA GLN A 126 -0.37 2.43 -15.88
C GLN A 126 0.86 2.42 -14.96
N ILE A 127 0.90 1.55 -13.94
CA ILE A 127 1.95 1.51 -12.93
C ILE A 127 2.85 0.29 -13.20
N SER A 128 3.91 0.49 -14.01
CA SER A 128 4.72 -0.60 -14.58
C SER A 128 5.28 -1.58 -13.55
N TYR A 129 5.80 -1.08 -12.43
CA TYR A 129 6.43 -1.91 -11.40
C TYR A 129 5.44 -2.90 -10.74
N LEU A 130 4.12 -2.66 -10.83
CA LEU A 130 3.10 -3.60 -10.33
C LEU A 130 2.99 -4.87 -11.19
N ASN A 131 3.60 -4.90 -12.37
CA ASN A 131 3.65 -6.07 -13.25
C ASN A 131 4.97 -6.83 -13.16
N GLU A 132 5.96 -6.26 -12.47
CA GLU A 132 7.28 -6.85 -12.30
C GLU A 132 7.36 -7.68 -11.01
N THR A 133 8.27 -8.66 -10.95
CA THR A 133 8.59 -9.31 -9.68
C THR A 133 9.22 -8.26 -8.75
N PRO A 134 8.74 -8.10 -7.50
CA PRO A 134 9.38 -7.17 -6.58
C PRO A 134 10.85 -7.51 -6.40
N ASP A 135 11.68 -6.48 -6.46
CA ASP A 135 13.08 -6.59 -6.09
C ASP A 135 13.19 -6.65 -4.55
N TYR A 136 13.74 -7.75 -4.05
CA TYR A 136 14.05 -7.93 -2.63
C TYR A 136 15.54 -7.85 -2.34
N ASP A 137 16.35 -7.55 -3.35
CA ASP A 137 17.77 -7.35 -3.18
C ASP A 137 18.01 -6.10 -2.31
N VAL A 138 19.20 -6.04 -1.73
CA VAL A 138 19.58 -4.91 -0.89
C VAL A 138 19.55 -3.62 -1.71
N LEU A 139 19.15 -2.51 -1.08
CA LEU A 139 18.92 -1.22 -1.76
C LEU A 139 20.11 -0.73 -2.60
N TRP A 140 21.34 -1.20 -2.34
CA TRP A 140 22.56 -0.84 -3.08
C TRP A 140 22.92 -1.83 -4.21
N GLU A 141 22.16 -2.91 -4.39
CA GLU A 141 22.34 -3.93 -5.44
C GLU A 141 21.15 -4.01 -6.41
N ALA A 142 20.08 -3.25 -6.17
CA ALA A 142 18.87 -3.26 -6.97
C ALA A 142 19.17 -3.01 -8.47
N LYS A 143 18.68 -3.91 -9.33
CA LYS A 143 19.01 -3.99 -10.76
C LYS A 143 18.67 -2.72 -11.55
N CYS A 144 17.83 -1.86 -11.00
CA CYS A 144 17.33 -0.66 -11.65
C CYS A 144 18.31 0.52 -11.62
N GLY A 145 19.43 0.44 -10.89
CA GLY A 145 20.48 1.46 -10.88
C GLY A 145 20.02 2.81 -10.33
N TYR A 146 20.60 3.28 -9.23
CA TYR A 146 20.25 4.60 -8.70
C TYR A 146 21.12 5.70 -9.33
N PRO A 147 20.56 6.88 -9.66
CA PRO A 147 21.31 7.98 -10.26
C PRO A 147 22.40 8.59 -9.35
N TRP A 148 22.47 8.22 -8.07
CA TRP A 148 23.49 8.70 -7.12
C TRP A 148 24.58 7.67 -6.78
N SER A 149 24.55 6.45 -7.36
CA SER A 149 25.57 5.42 -7.11
C SER A 149 26.79 5.52 -8.04
N ALA A 150 26.94 6.61 -8.79
CA ALA A 150 28.19 6.93 -9.46
C ALA A 150 29.11 7.70 -8.50
N GLN A 151 29.97 6.97 -7.80
CA GLN A 151 31.24 7.47 -7.26
C GLN A 151 32.37 6.57 -7.76
#